data_AF-A0A7V8AJM8-F1
#
_entry.id   AF-A0A7V8AJM8-F1
#
_cell.length_a   1.000
_cell.length_b   1.000
_cell.length_c   1.000
_cell.angle_alpha   90.00
_cell.angle_beta   90.00
_cell.angle_gamma   90.00
#
_symmetry.space_group_name_H-M   'P 1'
#
loop_
_entity.id
_entity.type
_entity.pdbx_description
1 polymer ?
#
loop_
_entity_poly.entity_id
_entity_poly.type
_entity_poly.pdbx_seq_one_letter_code
_entity_poly.pdbx_strand_id
1 'polypeptide(L)'
;MPSRYYVLADSCAEVVGFDDLVTAETAVLARGEGAYLVDTQGVPYQPSLLRVEGGRLLYMGLGHINHRQGLDANLIEGVQKGALPMVKAFLTKGADPNATDTRGASALLWAVASGNIDVVRLLLQAGAAVDRADADGITALTLAERQQKTAIAALLRAGGI
;
A
#
# COMPACT_ATOMS: atom_id res chain seq x y z
N MET A 1 25.56 -15.65 -2.27
CA MET A 1 24.52 -15.63 -3.33
C MET A 1 24.27 -14.16 -3.62
N PRO A 2 24.36 -13.66 -4.86
CA PRO A 2 24.00 -12.26 -5.11
C PRO A 2 22.54 -12.06 -4.74
N SER A 3 22.28 -11.06 -3.90
CA SER A 3 20.94 -10.64 -3.51
C SER A 3 20.22 -10.13 -4.76
N ARG A 4 19.35 -10.95 -5.36
CA ARG A 4 18.58 -10.53 -6.54
C ARG A 4 17.46 -9.60 -6.10
N TYR A 5 17.54 -8.36 -6.55
CA TYR A 5 16.45 -7.39 -6.46
C TYR A 5 15.63 -7.49 -7.74
N TYR A 6 14.32 -7.24 -7.65
CA TYR A 6 13.47 -7.23 -8.82
C TYR A 6 12.73 -5.92 -8.97
N VAL A 7 12.27 -5.63 -10.18
CA VAL A 7 11.38 -4.51 -10.42
C VAL A 7 10.08 -5.00 -11.05
N LEU A 8 8.97 -4.73 -10.37
CA LEU A 8 7.61 -4.96 -10.84
C LEU A 8 7.07 -3.72 -11.56
N ALA A 9 6.45 -3.90 -12.73
CA ALA A 9 5.71 -2.85 -13.43
C ALA A 9 4.24 -2.77 -12.97
N ASP A 10 3.51 -1.75 -13.44
CA ASP A 10 2.12 -1.37 -13.08
C ASP A 10 1.10 -2.53 -13.01
N SER A 11 1.34 -3.63 -13.72
CA SER A 11 0.46 -4.79 -13.79
C SER A 11 0.91 -6.00 -12.95
N CYS A 12 1.97 -5.87 -12.15
CA CYS A 12 2.68 -6.98 -11.48
C CYS A 12 3.18 -8.10 -12.42
N ALA A 13 3.07 -7.94 -13.75
CA ALA A 13 3.35 -9.02 -14.71
C ALA A 13 4.80 -9.06 -15.20
N GLU A 14 5.51 -7.93 -15.19
CA GLU A 14 6.90 -7.84 -15.61
C GLU A 14 7.84 -7.83 -14.40
N VAL A 15 8.74 -8.81 -14.33
CA VAL A 15 9.78 -8.92 -13.30
C VAL A 15 11.14 -8.83 -13.98
N VAL A 16 11.86 -7.72 -13.76
CA VAL A 16 13.26 -7.60 -14.21
C VAL A 16 14.17 -7.78 -13.01
N GLY A 17 15.11 -8.72 -13.09
CA GLY A 17 16.06 -9.02 -12.02
C GLY A 17 17.35 -8.21 -12.15
N PHE A 18 17.91 -7.82 -11.01
CA PHE A 18 19.14 -7.04 -10.89
C PHE A 18 20.03 -7.66 -9.82
N ASP A 19 21.34 -7.69 -10.08
CA ASP A 19 22.34 -8.28 -9.17
C ASP A 19 22.75 -7.35 -8.02
N ASP A 20 22.44 -6.05 -8.14
CA ASP A 20 22.70 -5.05 -7.12
C ASP A 20 21.53 -4.07 -6.98
N LEU A 21 21.48 -3.45 -5.80
CA LEU A 21 20.40 -2.56 -5.41
C LEU A 21 20.39 -1.24 -6.18
N VAL A 22 21.57 -0.69 -6.50
CA VAL A 22 21.70 0.62 -7.15
C VAL A 22 21.17 0.56 -8.57
N THR A 23 21.48 -0.53 -9.29
CA THR A 23 20.95 -0.76 -10.63
C THR A 23 19.45 -1.01 -10.60
N ALA A 24 18.95 -1.77 -9.63
CA ALA A 24 17.51 -1.97 -9.44
C ALA A 24 16.76 -0.66 -9.18
N GLU A 25 17.31 0.20 -8.31
CA GLU A 25 16.76 1.52 -7.97
C GLU A 25 16.73 2.44 -9.19
N THR A 26 17.82 2.51 -9.94
CA THR A 26 17.90 3.32 -11.15
C THR A 26 16.86 2.86 -12.18
N ALA A 27 16.71 1.54 -12.35
CA ALA A 27 15.76 0.97 -13.31
C ALA A 27 14.30 1.21 -12.90
N VAL A 28 13.96 1.11 -11.61
CA VAL A 28 12.60 1.38 -11.14
C VAL A 28 12.26 2.86 -11.21
N LEU A 29 13.20 3.76 -10.91
CA LEU A 29 13.00 5.21 -11.06
C LEU A 29 12.82 5.60 -12.53
N ALA A 30 13.56 4.96 -13.44
CA ALA A 30 13.45 5.20 -14.88
C ALA A 30 12.10 4.73 -15.47
N ARG A 31 11.43 3.76 -14.83
CA ARG A 31 10.11 3.26 -15.25
C ARG A 31 8.95 4.22 -14.92
N GLY A 32 9.15 5.15 -13.99
CA GLY A 32 8.14 6.14 -13.61
C GLY A 32 7.17 5.65 -12.54
N GLU A 33 6.08 6.40 -12.37
CA GLU A 33 5.08 6.13 -11.33
C GLU A 33 4.48 4.73 -11.47
N GLY A 34 4.45 3.96 -10.37
CA GLY A 34 3.81 2.64 -10.33
C GLY A 34 4.74 1.44 -10.54
N ALA A 35 6.04 1.68 -10.73
CA ALA A 35 7.04 0.63 -10.64
C ALA A 35 7.48 0.40 -9.17
N TYR A 36 7.68 -0.86 -8.78
CA TYR A 36 8.03 -1.26 -7.40
C TYR A 36 9.31 -2.07 -7.38
N LEU A 37 10.21 -1.75 -6.45
CA LEU A 37 11.41 -2.51 -6.19
C LEU A 37 11.10 -3.64 -5.21
N VAL A 38 11.43 -4.87 -5.57
CA VAL A 38 11.21 -6.05 -4.73
C VAL A 38 12.53 -6.46 -4.11
N ASP A 39 12.57 -6.58 -2.79
CA ASP A 39 13.75 -7.10 -2.10
C ASP A 39 13.92 -8.62 -2.24
N THR A 40 15.01 -9.13 -1.68
CA THR A 40 15.31 -10.57 -1.64
C THR A 40 14.29 -11.44 -0.90
N GLN A 41 13.41 -10.84 -0.08
CA GLN A 41 12.33 -11.55 0.61
C GLN A 41 11.03 -11.56 -0.23
N GLY A 42 11.05 -10.93 -1.40
CA GLY A 42 9.90 -10.85 -2.28
C GLY A 42 8.87 -9.80 -1.84
N VAL A 43 9.30 -8.77 -1.09
CA VAL A 43 8.43 -7.64 -0.73
C VAL A 43 8.64 -6.49 -1.70
N PRO A 44 7.56 -6.01 -2.36
CA PRO A 44 7.64 -4.82 -3.19
C PRO A 44 7.71 -3.57 -2.31
N TYR A 45 8.45 -2.57 -2.76
CA TYR A 45 8.59 -1.24 -2.17
C TYR A 45 8.47 -0.19 -3.26
N GLN A 46 7.75 0.88 -2.95
CA GLN A 46 7.72 2.04 -3.84
C GLN A 46 9.02 2.84 -3.78
N PRO A 47 9.65 3.15 -4.93
CA PRO A 47 10.91 3.90 -4.96
C PRO A 47 10.75 5.33 -4.44
N SER A 48 9.59 5.93 -4.65
CA SER A 48 9.23 7.27 -4.14
C SER A 48 9.26 7.34 -2.62
N LEU A 49 9.13 6.20 -1.95
CA LEU A 49 9.18 6.06 -0.49
C LEU A 49 10.50 5.45 -0.04
N LEU A 50 11.50 5.28 -0.92
CA LEU A 50 12.80 4.71 -0.62
C LEU A 50 13.91 5.74 -0.79
N ARG A 51 15.02 5.51 -0.07
CA ARG A 51 16.31 6.16 -0.25
C ARG A 51 17.40 5.11 -0.12
N VAL A 52 18.33 5.04 -1.06
CA VAL A 52 19.51 4.20 -0.90
C VAL A 52 20.59 4.95 -0.13
N GLU A 53 21.00 4.39 1.01
CA GLU A 53 22.17 4.86 1.76
C GLU A 53 23.07 3.67 2.09
N GLY A 54 24.37 3.78 1.76
CA GLY A 54 25.36 2.75 2.06
C GLY A 54 25.04 1.37 1.47
N GLY A 55 24.34 1.31 0.33
CA GLY A 55 23.94 0.05 -0.33
C GLY A 55 22.74 -0.65 0.34
N ARG A 56 21.97 0.06 1.16
CA ARG A 56 20.74 -0.44 1.80
C ARG A 56 19.55 0.42 1.39
N LEU A 57 18.38 -0.22 1.29
CA LEU A 57 17.09 0.47 1.16
C LEU A 57 16.69 1.03 2.52
N LEU A 58 16.53 2.34 2.59
CA LEU A 58 15.86 3.03 3.68
C LEU A 58 14.51 3.51 3.17
N TYR A 59 13.47 3.52 4.00
CA TYR A 59 12.21 4.15 3.63
C TYR A 59 12.24 5.63 4.06
N MET A 60 11.76 6.55 3.23
CA MET A 60 11.74 7.97 3.52
C MET A 60 10.92 8.27 4.79
N GLY A 61 11.52 9.02 5.73
CA GLY A 61 10.83 9.56 6.90
C GLY A 61 10.79 8.69 8.16
N LEU A 62 11.28 7.45 8.13
CA LEU A 62 11.14 6.51 9.26
C LEU A 62 12.45 5.81 9.68
N GLY A 63 13.60 6.14 9.09
CA GLY A 63 14.90 5.58 9.49
C GLY A 63 14.98 4.05 9.29
N HIS A 64 15.47 3.32 10.31
CA HIS A 64 15.50 1.85 10.30
C HIS A 64 14.12 1.28 10.58
N ILE A 65 13.42 0.85 9.55
CA ILE A 65 12.13 0.20 9.70
C ILE A 65 12.25 -1.27 9.39
N ASN A 66 11.54 -2.07 10.18
CA ASN A 66 11.35 -3.46 9.88
C ASN A 66 10.42 -3.61 8.67
N HIS A 67 10.60 -4.72 7.96
CA HIS A 67 9.89 -5.14 6.76
C HIS A 67 8.37 -4.89 6.76
N ARG A 68 7.73 -4.92 7.93
CA ARG A 68 6.30 -4.78 8.12
C ARG A 68 5.78 -3.36 7.85
N GLN A 69 6.47 -2.33 8.33
CA GLN A 69 6.02 -0.94 8.13
C GLN A 69 6.16 -0.47 6.67
N GLY A 70 7.10 -1.05 5.90
CA GLY A 70 7.19 -0.82 4.47
C GLY A 70 5.97 -1.37 3.73
N LEU A 71 5.52 -2.59 4.08
CA LEU A 71 4.31 -3.19 3.52
C LEU A 71 3.05 -2.36 3.83
N ASP A 72 2.94 -1.84 5.04
CA ASP A 72 1.83 -0.99 5.47
C ASP A 72 1.73 0.29 4.63
N ALA A 73 2.86 0.96 4.41
CA ALA A 73 2.91 2.17 3.59
C ALA A 73 2.62 1.89 2.10
N ASN A 74 3.14 0.78 1.56
CA ASN A 74 2.82 0.38 0.19
C ASN A 74 1.34 0.03 0.00
N LEU A 75 0.70 -0.54 1.04
CA LEU A 75 -0.74 -0.80 1.04
C LEU A 75 -1.53 0.51 0.93
N ILE A 76 -1.22 1.51 1.77
CA ILE A 76 -1.86 2.83 1.73
C ILE A 76 -1.78 3.41 0.32
N GLU A 77 -0.61 3.37 -0.30
CA GLU A 77 -0.43 3.94 -1.62
C GLU A 77 -1.16 3.15 -2.71
N GLY A 78 -1.10 1.82 -2.67
CA GLY A 78 -1.87 0.97 -3.58
C GLY A 78 -3.38 1.27 -3.51
N VAL A 79 -3.87 1.57 -2.31
CA VAL A 79 -5.25 2.00 -2.09
C VAL A 79 -5.53 3.39 -2.66
N GLN A 80 -4.64 4.37 -2.43
CA GLN A 80 -4.78 5.73 -2.97
C GLN A 80 -4.81 5.73 -4.50
N LYS A 81 -3.98 4.87 -5.14
CA LYS A 81 -3.96 4.68 -6.60
C LYS A 81 -5.14 3.84 -7.11
N GLY A 82 -5.91 3.20 -6.23
CA GLY A 82 -6.98 2.28 -6.61
C GLY A 82 -6.49 0.99 -7.30
N ALA A 83 -5.21 0.66 -7.13
CA ALA A 83 -4.55 -0.45 -7.83
C ALA A 83 -4.89 -1.79 -7.15
N LEU A 84 -6.07 -2.34 -7.43
CA LEU A 84 -6.60 -3.55 -6.78
C LEU A 84 -5.62 -4.75 -6.76
N PRO A 85 -4.90 -5.09 -7.86
CA PRO A 85 -3.92 -6.18 -7.83
C PRO A 85 -2.81 -5.96 -6.79
N MET A 86 -2.41 -4.71 -6.60
CA MET A 86 -1.37 -4.32 -5.66
C MET A 86 -1.83 -4.39 -4.22
N VAL A 87 -3.01 -3.83 -3.94
CA VAL A 87 -3.66 -3.94 -2.62
C VAL A 87 -3.75 -5.40 -2.20
N LYS A 88 -4.19 -6.28 -3.13
CA LYS A 88 -4.27 -7.72 -2.89
C LYS A 88 -2.91 -8.34 -2.61
N ALA A 89 -1.89 -7.99 -3.39
CA ALA A 89 -0.54 -8.49 -3.21
C ALA A 89 0.04 -8.10 -1.84
N PHE A 90 -0.12 -6.84 -1.43
CA PHE A 90 0.37 -6.35 -0.14
C PHE A 90 -0.31 -7.02 1.05
N LEU A 91 -1.65 -7.15 1.01
CA LEU A 91 -2.39 -7.87 2.05
C LEU A 91 -1.98 -9.34 2.13
N THR A 92 -1.79 -10.01 0.98
CA THR A 92 -1.32 -11.42 0.94
C THR A 92 0.10 -11.56 1.52
N LYS A 93 0.93 -10.53 1.40
CA LYS A 93 2.29 -10.47 1.97
C LYS A 93 2.33 -10.06 3.44
N GLY A 94 1.17 -9.78 4.05
CA GLY A 94 1.06 -9.48 5.48
C GLY A 94 1.10 -7.99 5.82
N ALA A 95 0.82 -7.09 4.87
CA ALA A 95 0.51 -5.70 5.19
C ALA A 95 -0.68 -5.65 6.16
N ASP A 96 -0.62 -4.76 7.15
CA ASP A 96 -1.70 -4.56 8.08
C ASP A 96 -2.89 -3.88 7.37
N PRO A 97 -4.07 -4.51 7.26
CA PRO A 97 -5.26 -3.87 6.68
C PRO A 97 -5.70 -2.61 7.45
N ASN A 98 -5.22 -2.43 8.69
CA ASN A 98 -5.44 -1.27 9.54
C ASN A 98 -4.29 -0.26 9.50
N ALA A 99 -3.34 -0.43 8.58
CA ALA A 99 -2.29 0.54 8.32
C ALA A 99 -2.87 1.96 8.21
N THR A 100 -2.11 2.94 8.70
CA THR A 100 -2.47 4.36 8.65
C THR A 100 -1.31 5.17 8.07
N ASP A 101 -1.64 6.24 7.35
CA ASP A 101 -0.65 7.24 6.96
C ASP A 101 -0.20 8.12 8.14
N THR A 102 0.68 9.08 7.89
CA THR A 102 1.21 10.01 8.91
C THR A 102 0.16 10.94 9.51
N ARG A 103 -1.03 11.04 8.91
CA ARG A 103 -2.17 11.81 9.42
C ARG A 103 -3.17 10.92 10.18
N GLY A 104 -2.86 9.63 10.34
CA GLY A 104 -3.73 8.65 10.98
C GLY A 104 -4.85 8.14 10.08
N ALA A 105 -4.89 8.52 8.80
CA ALA A 105 -5.91 8.03 7.88
C ALA A 105 -5.61 6.58 7.50
N SER A 106 -6.56 5.68 7.79
CA SER A 106 -6.43 4.26 7.51
C SER A 106 -6.53 3.92 6.02
N ALA A 107 -6.04 2.74 5.63
CA ALA A 107 -6.27 2.19 4.30
C ALA A 107 -7.76 2.22 3.92
N LEU A 108 -8.65 1.86 4.85
CA LEU A 108 -10.09 1.86 4.62
C LEU A 108 -10.63 3.28 4.36
N LEU A 109 -10.17 4.29 5.10
CA LEU A 109 -10.57 5.68 4.88
C LEU A 109 -10.17 6.17 3.49
N TRP A 110 -8.95 5.86 3.03
CA TRP A 110 -8.51 6.20 1.68
C TRP A 110 -9.32 5.49 0.59
N ALA A 111 -9.66 4.21 0.78
CA ALA A 111 -10.51 3.47 -0.15
C ALA A 111 -11.93 4.07 -0.24
N VAL A 112 -12.49 4.49 0.89
CA VAL A 112 -13.76 5.22 0.91
C VAL A 112 -13.62 6.57 0.24
N ALA A 113 -12.56 7.32 0.51
CA ALA A 113 -12.30 8.63 -0.09
C ALA A 113 -12.17 8.57 -1.61
N SER A 114 -11.54 7.53 -2.16
CA SER A 114 -11.47 7.29 -3.61
C SER A 114 -12.80 6.79 -4.19
N GLY A 115 -13.64 6.14 -3.37
CA GLY A 115 -14.92 5.58 -3.80
C GLY A 115 -14.79 4.24 -4.51
N ASN A 116 -13.62 3.59 -4.41
CA ASN A 116 -13.37 2.31 -5.02
C ASN A 116 -13.95 1.18 -4.16
N ILE A 117 -15.17 0.75 -4.49
CA ILE A 117 -15.91 -0.27 -3.72
C ILE A 117 -15.18 -1.63 -3.67
N ASP A 118 -14.44 -1.98 -4.72
CA ASP A 118 -13.72 -3.26 -4.78
C ASP A 118 -12.54 -3.27 -3.80
N VAL A 119 -11.82 -2.16 -3.70
CA VAL A 119 -10.75 -1.98 -2.70
C VAL A 119 -11.34 -1.95 -1.29
N VAL A 120 -12.48 -1.29 -1.08
CA VAL A 120 -13.19 -1.31 0.22
C VAL A 120 -13.54 -2.76 0.60
N ARG A 121 -14.14 -3.54 -0.30
CA ARG A 121 -14.48 -4.95 -0.04
C ARG A 121 -13.24 -5.77 0.30
N LEU A 122 -12.16 -5.59 -0.45
CA LEU A 122 -10.92 -6.34 -0.24
C LEU A 122 -10.29 -6.04 1.13
N LEU A 123 -10.28 -4.77 1.56
CA LEU A 123 -9.77 -4.38 2.87
C LEU A 123 -10.64 -4.95 4.01
N LEU A 124 -11.97 -4.94 3.84
CA LEU A 124 -12.89 -5.55 4.82
C LEU A 124 -12.67 -7.07 4.92
N GLN A 125 -12.50 -7.77 3.79
CA GLN A 125 -12.15 -9.20 3.77
C GLN A 125 -10.84 -9.50 4.50
N ALA A 126 -9.89 -8.57 4.45
CA ALA A 126 -8.62 -8.71 5.14
C ALA A 126 -8.70 -8.37 6.63
N GLY A 127 -9.84 -7.90 7.14
CA GLY A 127 -10.04 -7.56 8.55
C GLY A 127 -9.77 -6.08 8.90
N ALA A 128 -9.96 -5.17 7.94
CA ALA A 128 -9.92 -3.73 8.23
C ALA A 128 -11.05 -3.33 9.20
N ALA A 129 -10.68 -2.59 10.25
CA ALA A 129 -11.58 -2.09 11.28
C ALA A 129 -12.45 -0.96 10.72
N VAL A 130 -13.77 -1.19 10.69
CA VAL A 130 -14.77 -0.24 10.18
C VAL A 130 -14.98 0.99 11.07
N ASP A 131 -14.67 0.84 12.35
CA ASP A 131 -14.87 1.83 13.41
C ASP A 131 -13.63 2.71 13.68
N ARG A 132 -12.50 2.39 13.05
CA ARG A 132 -11.27 3.17 13.21
C ARG A 132 -11.43 4.55 12.57
N ALA A 133 -11.28 5.58 13.39
CA ALA A 133 -11.28 6.97 12.96
C ALA A 133 -9.87 7.51 12.71
N ASP A 134 -9.75 8.53 11.85
CA ASP A 134 -8.54 9.33 11.71
C ASP A 134 -8.35 10.31 12.89
N ALA A 135 -7.32 11.16 12.80
CA ALA A 135 -7.01 12.17 13.82
C ALA A 135 -8.13 13.21 14.04
N ASP A 136 -9.01 13.40 13.04
CA ASP A 136 -10.16 14.31 13.12
C ASP A 136 -11.44 13.61 13.63
N GLY A 137 -11.34 12.33 14.01
CA GLY A 137 -12.48 11.54 14.46
C GLY A 137 -13.38 11.04 13.31
N ILE A 138 -12.93 11.12 12.06
CA ILE A 138 -13.71 10.69 10.90
C ILE A 138 -13.56 9.19 10.70
N THR A 139 -14.67 8.46 10.76
CA THR A 139 -14.74 7.03 10.41
C THR A 139 -15.00 6.83 8.91
N ALA A 140 -14.73 5.61 8.43
CA ALA A 140 -15.06 5.20 7.07
C ALA A 140 -16.55 5.42 6.74
N LEU A 141 -17.46 5.12 7.68
CA LEU A 141 -18.90 5.31 7.49
C LEU A 141 -19.27 6.80 7.42
N THR A 142 -18.76 7.60 8.35
CA THR A 142 -19.03 9.06 8.37
C THR A 142 -18.53 9.72 7.08
N LEU A 143 -17.36 9.30 6.57
CA LEU A 143 -16.83 9.80 5.31
C LEU A 143 -17.71 9.40 4.12
N ALA A 144 -18.15 8.14 4.06
CA ALA A 144 -19.02 7.65 2.99
C ALA A 144 -20.35 8.42 2.96
N GLU A 145 -20.95 8.71 4.11
CA GLU A 145 -22.17 9.49 4.23
C GLU A 145 -21.98 10.94 3.78
N ARG A 146 -20.91 11.61 4.26
CA ARG A 146 -20.58 12.99 3.86
C ARG A 146 -20.37 13.14 2.36
N GLN A 147 -19.78 12.12 1.72
CA GLN A 147 -19.54 12.10 0.28
C GLN A 147 -20.68 11.46 -0.53
N GLN A 148 -21.81 11.12 0.11
CA GLN A 148 -22.98 10.50 -0.52
C GLN A 148 -22.68 9.18 -1.25
N LYS A 149 -21.69 8.41 -0.77
CA LYS A 149 -21.30 7.10 -1.30
C LYS A 149 -22.20 6.01 -0.75
N THR A 150 -23.47 6.02 -1.16
CA THR A 150 -24.55 5.18 -0.62
C THR A 150 -24.25 3.68 -0.63
N ALA A 151 -23.68 3.15 -1.71
CA ALA A 151 -23.31 1.73 -1.82
C ALA A 151 -22.20 1.35 -0.83
N ILE A 152 -21.20 2.21 -0.63
CA ILE A 152 -20.11 2.00 0.32
C ILE A 152 -20.63 2.14 1.76
N ALA A 153 -21.47 3.14 2.04
CA ALA A 153 -22.11 3.28 3.35
C ALA A 153 -22.95 2.05 3.71
N ALA A 154 -23.70 1.50 2.76
CA ALA A 154 -24.46 0.27 2.95
C ALA A 154 -23.54 -0.93 3.25
N LEU A 155 -22.42 -1.06 2.51
CA LEU A 155 -21.42 -2.10 2.74
C LEU A 155 -20.78 -2.01 4.14
N LEU A 156 -20.44 -0.81 4.59
CA LEU A 156 -19.84 -0.57 5.91
C LEU A 156 -20.84 -0.85 7.05
N ARG A 157 -22.12 -0.49 6.89
CA ARG A 157 -23.18 -0.80 7.87
C ARG A 157 -23.46 -2.29 7.99
N ALA A 158 -23.28 -3.04 6.90
CA ALA A 158 -23.44 -4.49 6.91
C ALA A 158 -22.34 -5.22 7.70
N GLY A 159 -21.36 -4.50 8.27
CA GLY A 159 -20.43 -5.07 9.25
C GLY A 159 -19.24 -5.84 8.67
N GLY A 160 -18.85 -5.57 7.42
CA GLY A 160 -17.63 -6.14 6.85
C GLY A 160 -17.66 -7.67 6.78
N ILE A 161 -18.56 -8.22 5.96
CA ILE A 161 -18.62 -9.61 5.42
C ILE A 161 -18.36 -10.77 6.39
#